data_AF-A0A7M7QG09-F1
#
_entry.id   AF-A0A7M7QG09-F1
#
_cell.length_a   1.000
_cell.length_b   1.000
_cell.length_c   1.000
_cell.angle_alpha   90.00
_cell.angle_beta   90.00
_cell.angle_gamma   90.00
#
_symmetry.space_group_name_H-M   'P 1'
#
loop_
_entity.id
_entity.type
_entity.pdbx_description
1 polymer ?
#
loop_
_entity_poly.entity_id
_entity_poly.type
_entity_poly.pdbx_seq_one_letter_code
_entity_poly.pdbx_strand_id
1 'polypeptide(L)'
;MESRKITFKIFADCNMQIKSMSVRYFIFLAIIIRQYAKGKHSQTFNNPGYFKIGGMLSDGDSEAFFNETIDNLNFASQYVNKGVTYGHVVIAMDSNPIRTALNVCKFLIAQKVYAIIVSHPPVGELSPAAVSYTSGFYHIPVIGISSRDSAFSDKNIHVSFLRTVPPYSHQADVWVELLKYFNYMKVIFIHSSDTDGRSLLGRFQSTSQILEDDMEVKIQVENVIEFEPGLSNFKSELLLLKSAQSRVYLMYASYVLVSALREMNQTESITEAPQDCDNSGLIWETGKKLFEYVRQQTLENGATGRVAFDDNGDRIYAEYDVVNSRLSNKFVSVGQYYYSSESSKMKLIVNDSIIIWPGKIKNKPEGFLIPTHLKVLTVEEKPFVYVRKATGMKCEVEEVLCPNYKSNKGKWIKTN
;
A
#
# COMPACT_ATOMS: atom_id res chain seq x y z
N MET A 1 -44.68 18.14 8.21
CA MET A 1 -43.58 17.44 7.52
C MET A 1 -42.29 17.88 8.18
N GLU A 2 -41.79 17.05 9.09
CA GLU A 2 -40.54 17.25 9.81
C GLU A 2 -39.35 17.21 8.84
N SER A 3 -38.55 18.27 8.82
CA SER A 3 -37.16 18.23 8.34
C SER A 3 -36.24 18.20 9.56
N ARG A 4 -35.62 17.04 9.84
CA ARG A 4 -34.52 16.94 10.79
C ARG A 4 -33.25 17.43 10.11
N LYS A 5 -32.70 18.55 10.57
CA LYS A 5 -31.27 18.88 10.46
C LYS A 5 -30.68 18.86 11.86
N ILE A 6 -29.72 17.97 12.08
CA ILE A 6 -28.92 17.89 13.30
C ILE A 6 -27.74 18.84 13.11
N THR A 7 -27.56 19.76 14.06
CA THR A 7 -26.36 20.58 14.19
C THR A 7 -26.02 20.62 15.68
N PHE A 8 -25.00 19.89 16.10
CA PHE A 8 -24.49 19.97 17.47
C PHE A 8 -23.47 21.10 17.57
N LYS A 9 -23.80 22.08 18.41
CA LYS A 9 -22.91 23.13 18.89
C LYS A 9 -22.67 22.85 20.38
N ILE A 10 -21.40 22.72 20.76
CA ILE A 10 -20.92 22.59 22.14
C ILE A 10 -21.05 23.97 22.80
N PHE A 11 -21.60 24.06 24.01
CA PHE A 11 -21.01 24.77 25.15
C PHE A 11 -21.75 24.45 26.45
N ALA A 12 -20.95 24.46 27.52
CA ALA A 12 -21.21 24.13 28.90
C ALA A 12 -22.38 24.91 29.55
N ASP A 13 -23.10 24.23 30.44
CA ASP A 13 -23.21 24.62 31.85
C ASP A 13 -24.03 23.58 32.62
N CYS A 14 -23.37 22.80 33.49
CA CYS A 14 -24.04 22.01 34.51
C CYS A 14 -23.61 22.55 35.88
N ASN A 15 -24.53 23.28 36.48
CA ASN A 15 -24.40 23.86 37.81
C ASN A 15 -24.72 22.76 38.83
N MET A 16 -23.72 22.28 39.57
CA MET A 16 -23.94 21.43 40.74
C MET A 16 -23.26 22.05 41.97
N GLN A 17 -24.11 22.56 42.88
CA GLN A 17 -23.74 23.17 44.15
C GLN A 17 -22.99 22.17 45.04
N ILE A 18 -21.77 22.51 45.44
CA ILE A 18 -21.05 21.83 46.53
C ILE A 18 -21.21 22.68 47.80
N LYS A 19 -22.00 22.19 48.75
CA LYS A 19 -22.09 22.72 50.11
C LYS A 19 -20.79 22.41 50.87
N SER A 20 -20.32 23.42 51.60
CA SER A 20 -19.22 23.43 52.57
C SER A 20 -18.80 22.06 53.11
N MET A 21 -17.72 21.52 52.54
CA MET A 21 -16.98 20.38 53.09
C MET A 21 -15.86 20.90 53.99
N SER A 22 -15.85 20.46 55.25
CA SER A 22 -14.90 20.88 56.29
C SER A 22 -13.44 20.76 55.86
N VAL A 23 -12.62 21.78 56.14
CA VAL A 23 -11.17 21.88 55.86
C VAL A 23 -10.38 20.64 56.34
N ARG A 24 -10.89 19.92 57.34
CA ARG A 24 -10.29 18.66 57.83
C ARG A 24 -10.27 17.55 56.77
N TYR A 25 -11.25 17.51 55.88
CA TYR A 25 -11.31 16.54 54.78
C TYR A 25 -10.28 16.86 53.67
N PHE A 26 -10.02 18.14 53.40
CA PHE A 26 -8.99 18.55 52.44
C PHE A 26 -7.58 18.19 52.92
N ILE A 27 -7.31 18.32 54.23
CA ILE A 27 -6.02 17.93 54.81
C ILE A 27 -5.87 16.41 54.75
N PHE A 28 -6.91 15.63 55.07
CA PHE A 28 -6.86 14.17 54.95
C PHE A 28 -6.69 13.71 53.50
N LEU A 29 -7.41 14.30 52.55
CA LEU A 29 -7.26 14.00 51.13
C LEU A 29 -5.88 14.41 50.61
N ALA A 30 -5.34 15.54 51.05
CA ALA A 30 -3.98 15.98 50.69
C ALA A 30 -2.89 15.08 51.31
N ILE A 31 -3.11 14.54 52.51
CA ILE A 31 -2.19 13.56 53.14
C ILE A 31 -2.28 12.22 52.39
N ILE A 32 -3.48 11.75 52.03
CA ILE A 32 -3.65 10.53 51.23
C ILE A 32 -3.04 10.71 49.84
N ILE A 33 -3.25 11.85 49.18
CA ILE A 33 -2.63 12.18 47.88
C ILE A 33 -1.11 12.30 48.02
N ARG A 34 -0.58 12.86 49.12
CA ARG A 34 0.88 12.88 49.39
C ARG A 34 1.44 11.49 49.68
N GLN A 35 0.70 10.60 50.35
CA GLN A 35 1.10 9.21 50.55
C GLN A 35 1.02 8.41 49.23
N TYR A 36 0.00 8.65 48.40
CA TYR A 36 -0.14 8.03 47.08
C TYR A 36 0.92 8.56 46.08
N ALA A 37 1.27 9.84 46.16
CA ALA A 37 2.33 10.45 45.36
C ALA A 37 3.75 10.01 45.79
N LYS A 38 3.95 9.68 47.08
CA LYS A 38 5.18 9.03 47.57
C LYS A 38 5.25 7.53 47.24
N GLY A 39 4.16 6.94 46.74
CA GLY A 39 4.04 5.53 46.38
C GLY A 39 4.31 5.19 44.91
N LYS A 40 4.51 6.18 44.03
CA LYS A 40 5.17 5.90 42.74
C LYS A 40 6.65 5.73 43.02
N HIS A 41 7.02 4.49 43.32
CA HIS A 41 8.36 4.00 43.04
C HIS A 41 8.69 4.46 41.61
N SER A 42 9.59 5.44 41.49
CA SER A 42 10.33 5.66 40.26
C SER A 42 11.04 4.34 40.01
N GLN A 43 10.45 3.46 39.21
CA GLN A 43 11.18 2.36 38.63
C GLN A 43 12.29 3.03 37.81
N THR A 44 13.49 3.08 38.39
CA THR A 44 14.69 3.39 37.66
C THR A 44 14.88 2.25 36.67
N PHE A 45 14.33 2.42 35.46
CA PHE A 45 14.61 1.53 34.36
C PHE A 45 16.11 1.63 34.09
N ASN A 46 16.85 0.58 34.41
CA ASN A 46 18.27 0.45 34.12
C ASN A 46 18.41 0.20 32.61
N ASN A 47 18.13 1.24 31.82
CA ASN A 47 18.19 1.17 30.38
C ASN A 47 19.66 1.11 29.95
N PRO A 48 20.01 0.29 28.94
CA PRO A 48 21.36 0.27 28.41
C PRO A 48 21.70 1.67 27.88
N GLY A 49 22.92 2.14 28.15
CA GLY A 49 23.42 3.41 27.61
C GLY A 49 23.97 3.31 26.20
N TYR A 50 24.05 2.10 25.63
CA TYR A 50 24.62 1.86 24.30
C TYR A 50 23.71 0.98 23.46
N PHE A 51 23.32 1.45 22.28
CA PHE A 51 22.40 0.76 21.37
C PHE A 51 23.03 0.61 19.99
N LYS A 52 23.19 -0.62 19.50
CA LYS A 52 23.69 -0.86 18.14
C LYS A 52 22.54 -0.93 17.13
N ILE A 53 22.73 -0.27 15.99
CA ILE A 53 21.83 -0.33 14.84
C ILE A 53 22.53 -1.11 13.72
N GLY A 54 21.83 -2.10 13.17
CA GLY A 54 22.31 -2.90 12.06
C GLY A 54 22.00 -2.22 10.72
N GLY A 55 22.90 -2.33 9.75
CA GLY A 55 22.68 -1.94 8.36
C GLY A 55 22.97 -3.11 7.42
N MET A 56 22.11 -3.35 6.44
CA MET A 56 22.37 -4.26 5.33
C MET A 56 22.13 -3.53 4.01
N LEU A 57 23.21 -3.09 3.36
CA LEU A 57 23.19 -2.08 2.31
C LEU A 57 23.75 -2.59 0.98
N SER A 58 23.54 -1.82 -0.10
CA SER A 58 23.89 -2.20 -1.47
C SER A 58 25.40 -2.21 -1.72
N ASP A 59 26.09 -1.16 -1.29
CA ASP A 59 27.46 -0.85 -1.70
C ASP A 59 28.24 -0.16 -0.57
N GLY A 60 29.57 -0.12 -0.70
CA GLY A 60 30.46 0.46 0.30
C GLY A 60 30.26 1.95 0.54
N ASP A 61 29.77 2.70 -0.45
CA ASP A 61 29.47 4.13 -0.29
C ASP A 61 28.26 4.31 0.64
N SER A 62 27.23 3.49 0.45
CA SER A 62 26.06 3.44 1.32
C SER A 62 26.43 2.99 2.74
N GLU A 63 27.36 2.03 2.89
CA GLU A 63 27.89 1.62 4.19
C GLU A 63 28.62 2.78 4.90
N ALA A 64 29.52 3.47 4.19
CA ALA A 64 30.26 4.60 4.74
C ALA A 64 29.30 5.73 5.16
N PHE A 65 28.33 6.04 4.33
CA PHE A 65 27.31 7.06 4.62
C PHE A 65 26.49 6.69 5.85
N PHE A 66 26.12 5.42 6.02
CA PHE A 66 25.41 4.95 7.20
C PHE A 66 26.24 5.11 8.48
N ASN A 67 27.50 4.71 8.44
CA ASN A 67 28.41 4.81 9.57
C ASN A 67 28.58 6.27 10.00
N GLU A 68 28.87 7.15 9.04
CA GLU A 68 29.00 8.59 9.28
C GLU A 68 27.70 9.18 9.84
N THR A 69 26.53 8.76 9.34
CA THR A 69 25.24 9.23 9.81
C THR A 69 25.00 8.88 11.29
N ILE A 70 25.26 7.63 11.70
CA ILE A 70 25.08 7.22 13.10
C ILE A 70 26.09 7.90 14.02
N ASP A 71 27.34 8.06 13.57
CA ASP A 71 28.36 8.77 14.34
C ASP A 71 28.00 10.25 14.53
N ASN A 72 27.53 10.90 13.47
CA ASN A 72 27.04 12.29 13.53
C ASN A 72 25.77 12.43 14.38
N LEU A 73 24.89 11.42 14.38
CA LEU A 73 23.67 11.41 15.18
C LEU A 73 23.96 11.52 16.68
N ASN A 74 25.04 10.91 17.16
CA ASN A 74 25.44 10.98 18.57
C ASN A 74 25.73 12.41 19.07
N PHE A 75 26.04 13.34 18.17
CA PHE A 75 26.22 14.76 18.52
C PHE A 75 24.93 15.56 18.46
N ALA A 76 23.85 15.00 17.90
CA ALA A 76 22.55 15.64 17.79
C ALA A 76 21.70 15.39 19.04
N SER A 77 21.79 16.30 20.01
CA SER A 77 21.04 16.21 21.29
C SER A 77 19.52 16.26 21.15
N GLN A 78 19.01 16.58 19.96
CA GLN A 78 17.58 16.52 19.64
C GLN A 78 17.07 15.09 19.43
N TYR A 79 17.95 14.17 19.00
CA TYR A 79 17.61 12.78 18.72
C TYR A 79 18.19 11.82 19.76
N VAL A 80 19.31 12.17 20.39
CA VAL A 80 20.02 11.32 21.34
C VAL A 80 20.01 11.93 22.73
N ASN A 81 19.44 11.21 23.69
CA ASN A 81 19.41 11.64 25.09
C ASN A 81 20.80 11.57 25.73
N LYS A 82 21.07 12.46 26.70
CA LYS A 82 22.34 12.44 27.45
C LYS A 82 22.54 11.09 28.15
N GLY A 83 23.72 10.49 27.99
CA GLY A 83 24.04 9.17 28.53
C GLY A 83 23.64 7.99 27.64
N VAL A 84 23.11 8.26 26.46
CA VAL A 84 22.86 7.27 25.40
C VAL A 84 23.85 7.48 24.26
N THR A 85 24.40 6.40 23.74
CA THR A 85 25.26 6.38 22.56
C THR A 85 24.75 5.31 21.59
N TYR A 86 24.62 5.69 20.33
CA TYR A 86 24.32 4.76 19.24
C TYR A 86 25.62 4.24 18.61
N GLY A 87 25.64 2.93 18.37
CA GLY A 87 26.66 2.26 17.58
C GLY A 87 26.05 1.73 16.29
N HIS A 88 26.91 1.39 15.33
CA HIS A 88 26.51 0.83 14.06
C HIS A 88 27.24 -0.49 13.78
N VAL A 89 26.58 -1.39 13.06
CA VAL A 89 27.19 -2.57 12.45
C VAL A 89 26.60 -2.71 11.06
N VAL A 90 27.41 -2.62 10.02
CA VAL A 90 26.94 -2.65 8.64
C VAL A 90 27.59 -3.81 7.89
N ILE A 91 26.79 -4.45 7.04
CA ILE A 91 27.23 -5.50 6.11
C ILE A 91 26.64 -5.25 4.73
N ALA A 92 27.38 -5.62 3.67
CA ALA A 92 26.84 -5.63 2.32
C ALA A 92 25.78 -6.73 2.17
N MET A 93 24.75 -6.48 1.36
CA MET A 93 23.77 -7.49 0.99
C MET A 93 24.39 -8.53 0.05
N ASP A 94 24.27 -9.81 0.41
CA ASP A 94 24.77 -10.91 -0.41
C ASP A 94 23.74 -11.26 -1.50
N SER A 95 24.23 -11.57 -2.70
CA SER A 95 23.37 -11.91 -3.83
C SER A 95 22.62 -13.25 -3.65
N ASN A 96 23.05 -14.07 -2.69
CA ASN A 96 22.37 -15.30 -2.33
C ASN A 96 21.51 -15.09 -1.07
N PRO A 97 20.17 -15.29 -1.14
CA PRO A 97 19.28 -15.10 0.01
C PRO A 97 19.64 -15.96 1.24
N ILE A 98 20.18 -17.16 1.03
CA ILE A 98 20.59 -18.07 2.11
C ILE A 98 21.82 -17.51 2.82
N ARG A 99 22.82 -17.03 2.07
CA ARG A 99 23.99 -16.37 2.67
C ARG A 99 23.60 -15.09 3.40
N THR A 100 22.67 -14.32 2.84
CA THR A 100 22.09 -13.16 3.50
C THR A 100 21.50 -13.52 4.87
N ALA A 101 20.66 -14.55 4.96
CA ALA A 101 20.11 -15.00 6.24
C ALA A 101 21.20 -15.41 7.25
N LEU A 102 22.23 -16.13 6.80
CA LEU A 102 23.37 -16.53 7.64
C LEU A 102 24.17 -15.33 8.14
N ASN A 103 24.43 -14.35 7.25
CA ASN A 103 25.18 -13.15 7.57
C ASN A 103 24.41 -12.27 8.58
N VAL A 104 23.09 -12.18 8.47
CA VAL A 104 22.23 -11.49 9.46
C VAL A 104 22.41 -12.12 10.84
N CYS A 105 22.34 -13.45 10.97
CA CYS A 105 22.57 -14.12 12.24
C CYS A 105 23.98 -13.87 12.78
N LYS A 106 25.00 -14.11 11.94
CA LYS A 106 26.41 -14.13 12.35
C LYS A 106 26.98 -12.75 12.66
N PHE A 107 26.59 -11.73 11.90
CA PHE A 107 27.22 -10.42 11.97
C PHE A 107 26.32 -9.34 12.58
N LEU A 108 24.99 -9.45 12.47
CA LEU A 108 24.07 -8.46 13.04
C LEU A 108 23.48 -8.94 14.37
N ILE A 109 22.79 -10.07 14.39
CA ILE A 109 22.09 -10.56 15.59
C ILE A 109 23.10 -10.91 16.70
N ALA A 110 24.22 -11.54 16.36
CA ALA A 110 25.30 -11.81 17.31
C ALA A 110 25.87 -10.53 17.97
N GLN A 111 25.75 -9.38 17.32
CA GLN A 111 26.18 -8.08 17.84
C GLN A 111 25.12 -7.38 18.69
N LYS A 112 23.95 -8.00 18.92
CA LYS A 112 22.83 -7.44 19.70
C LYS A 112 22.31 -6.11 19.13
N VAL A 113 22.06 -6.09 17.83
CA VAL A 113 21.42 -4.96 17.17
C VAL A 113 19.95 -4.80 17.61
N TYR A 114 19.49 -3.55 17.73
CA TYR A 114 18.13 -3.24 18.17
C TYR A 114 17.14 -3.06 17.02
N ALA A 115 17.64 -2.65 15.85
CA ALA A 115 16.89 -2.54 14.61
C ALA A 115 17.85 -2.77 13.44
N ILE A 116 17.32 -3.19 12.30
CA ILE A 116 18.10 -3.41 11.08
C ILE A 116 17.52 -2.57 9.96
N ILE A 117 18.34 -1.71 9.36
CA ILE A 117 18.00 -0.93 8.17
C ILE A 117 18.44 -1.71 6.95
N VAL A 118 17.54 -1.94 6.00
CA VAL A 118 17.79 -2.79 4.82
C VAL A 118 17.46 -2.06 3.52
N SER A 119 18.37 -2.12 2.55
CA SER A 119 18.19 -1.56 1.19
C SER A 119 17.95 -2.66 0.14
N HIS A 120 18.20 -2.33 -1.12
CA HIS A 120 18.26 -3.26 -2.24
C HIS A 120 19.67 -3.86 -2.35
N PRO A 121 19.83 -5.04 -2.99
CA PRO A 121 21.14 -5.61 -3.26
C PRO A 121 21.92 -4.79 -4.32
N PRO A 122 23.26 -4.94 -4.40
CA PRO A 122 24.07 -4.30 -5.44
C PRO A 122 23.79 -4.80 -6.85
N VAL A 123 23.36 -6.07 -6.99
CA VAL A 123 23.10 -6.71 -8.28
C VAL A 123 21.81 -7.52 -8.21
N GLY A 124 20.97 -7.37 -9.24
CA GLY A 124 19.68 -8.04 -9.36
C GLY A 124 18.58 -7.40 -8.51
N GLU A 125 17.38 -8.01 -8.57
CA GLU A 125 16.22 -7.58 -7.80
C GLU A 125 15.94 -8.56 -6.65
N LEU A 126 16.94 -8.81 -5.81
CA LEU A 126 16.73 -9.67 -4.65
C LEU A 126 15.89 -8.94 -3.60
N SER A 127 14.89 -9.66 -3.14
CA SER A 127 13.99 -9.19 -2.11
C SER A 127 14.68 -9.23 -0.74
N PRO A 128 14.52 -8.21 0.13
CA PRO A 128 15.00 -8.24 1.50
C PRO A 128 14.23 -9.21 2.41
N ALA A 129 13.44 -10.12 1.82
CA ALA A 129 12.64 -11.11 2.51
C ALA A 129 13.46 -12.00 3.45
N ALA A 130 14.66 -12.43 3.04
CA ALA A 130 15.54 -13.24 3.88
C ALA A 130 15.90 -12.51 5.20
N VAL A 131 16.27 -11.23 5.12
CA VAL A 131 16.54 -10.37 6.29
C VAL A 131 15.28 -10.27 7.15
N SER A 132 14.12 -10.02 6.52
CA SER A 132 12.86 -9.90 7.25
C SER A 132 12.47 -11.18 7.99
N TYR A 133 12.64 -12.36 7.39
CA TYR A 133 12.29 -13.64 8.03
C TYR A 133 13.22 -13.94 9.20
N THR A 134 14.54 -13.83 8.98
CA THR A 134 15.54 -14.11 10.01
C THR A 134 15.39 -13.17 11.21
N SER A 135 15.20 -11.87 10.97
CA SER A 135 14.99 -10.89 12.05
C SER A 135 13.61 -10.99 12.69
N GLY A 136 12.59 -11.34 11.90
CA GLY A 136 11.21 -11.53 12.36
C GLY A 136 11.07 -12.66 13.38
N PHE A 137 11.84 -13.74 13.25
CA PHE A 137 11.90 -14.83 14.23
C PHE A 137 12.25 -14.31 15.64
N TYR A 138 13.14 -13.34 15.73
CA TYR A 138 13.54 -12.69 16.98
C TYR A 138 12.76 -11.39 17.27
N HIS A 139 11.72 -11.06 16.47
CA HIS A 139 11.00 -9.79 16.54
C HIS A 139 11.91 -8.54 16.54
N ILE A 140 13.06 -8.61 15.87
CA ILE A 140 13.91 -7.44 15.67
C ILE A 140 13.27 -6.59 14.56
N PRO A 141 12.96 -5.31 14.79
CA PRO A 141 12.39 -4.44 13.76
C PRO A 141 13.34 -4.29 12.58
N VAL A 142 12.80 -4.48 11.37
CA VAL A 142 13.52 -4.27 10.11
C VAL A 142 12.89 -3.08 9.39
N ILE A 143 13.69 -2.11 8.97
CA ILE A 143 13.24 -0.91 8.27
C ILE A 143 13.77 -0.95 6.83
N GLY A 144 12.89 -1.27 5.88
CA GLY A 144 13.19 -1.26 4.46
C GLY A 144 13.17 0.14 3.87
N ILE A 145 14.26 0.55 3.22
CA ILE A 145 14.36 1.90 2.63
C ILE A 145 14.06 1.96 1.13
N SER A 146 14.06 0.82 0.44
CA SER A 146 13.85 0.74 -1.00
C SER A 146 12.78 -0.27 -1.44
N SER A 147 12.27 -1.12 -0.55
CA SER A 147 11.34 -2.19 -0.91
C SER A 147 9.90 -1.73 -1.02
N ARG A 148 9.31 -1.84 -2.22
CA ARG A 148 7.94 -1.40 -2.53
C ARG A 148 6.94 -2.54 -2.77
N ASP A 149 7.38 -3.78 -2.70
CA ASP A 149 6.53 -4.97 -2.87
C ASP A 149 5.48 -5.04 -1.75
N SER A 150 4.22 -5.20 -2.14
CA SER A 150 3.06 -5.25 -1.26
C SER A 150 3.04 -6.51 -0.38
N ALA A 151 3.81 -7.55 -0.70
CA ALA A 151 3.96 -8.74 0.15
C ALA A 151 4.49 -8.39 1.56
N PHE A 152 5.35 -7.37 1.68
CA PHE A 152 5.90 -6.92 2.97
C PHE A 152 4.87 -6.25 3.90
N SER A 153 3.69 -5.91 3.39
CA SER A 153 2.58 -5.40 4.20
C SER A 153 1.93 -6.49 5.06
N ASP A 154 2.03 -7.76 4.67
CA ASP A 154 1.38 -8.87 5.40
C ASP A 154 2.13 -9.18 6.71
N LYS A 155 1.52 -8.80 7.84
CA LYS A 155 2.09 -9.02 9.18
C LYS A 155 2.00 -10.45 9.68
N ASN A 156 1.30 -11.34 9.00
CA ASN A 156 1.38 -12.77 9.29
C ASN A 156 2.69 -13.37 8.78
N ILE A 157 3.30 -12.74 7.76
CA ILE A 157 4.53 -13.18 7.11
C ILE A 157 5.72 -12.35 7.61
N HIS A 158 5.59 -11.02 7.55
CA HIS A 158 6.64 -10.05 7.86
C HIS A 158 6.33 -9.28 9.15
N VAL A 159 6.31 -10.00 10.27
CA VAL A 159 5.86 -9.53 11.59
C VAL A 159 6.55 -8.27 12.11
N SER A 160 7.83 -8.05 11.78
CA SER A 160 8.65 -6.95 12.32
C SER A 160 9.13 -5.95 11.25
N PHE A 161 8.60 -6.06 10.03
CA PHE A 161 9.03 -5.22 8.91
C PHE A 161 8.27 -3.88 8.89
N LEU A 162 8.99 -2.79 8.72
CA LEU A 162 8.48 -1.46 8.39
C LEU A 162 9.21 -0.94 7.16
N ARG A 163 8.69 0.09 6.51
CA ARG A 163 9.40 0.72 5.39
C ARG A 163 9.16 2.20 5.23
N THR A 164 10.19 2.92 4.79
CA THR A 164 10.16 4.37 4.56
C THR A 164 9.70 4.75 3.15
N VAL A 165 9.31 3.77 2.34
CA VAL A 165 8.71 3.93 1.02
C VAL A 165 7.33 3.27 0.99
N PRO A 166 6.33 3.85 0.33
CA PRO A 166 5.01 3.24 0.25
C PRO A 166 5.01 2.03 -0.71
N PRO A 167 4.18 1.01 -0.47
CA PRO A 167 3.98 -0.07 -1.44
C PRO A 167 3.43 0.45 -2.77
N TYR A 168 3.55 -0.38 -3.81
CA TYR A 168 2.87 -0.13 -5.08
C TYR A 168 1.35 0.01 -4.91
N SER A 169 0.74 -0.76 -4.00
CA SER A 169 -0.70 -0.70 -3.75
C SER A 169 -1.20 0.68 -3.32
N HIS A 170 -0.40 1.48 -2.59
CA HIS A 170 -0.79 2.82 -2.12
C HIS A 170 -0.95 3.83 -3.27
N GLN A 171 -0.43 3.54 -4.47
CA GLN A 171 -0.64 4.37 -5.66
C GLN A 171 -2.13 4.44 -6.07
N ALA A 172 -2.94 3.47 -5.66
CA ALA A 172 -4.38 3.45 -5.90
C ALA A 172 -5.07 4.72 -5.36
N ASP A 173 -4.59 5.29 -4.26
CA ASP A 173 -5.16 6.51 -3.68
C ASP A 173 -5.01 7.69 -4.64
N VAL A 174 -3.84 7.81 -5.27
CA VAL A 174 -3.56 8.84 -6.29
C VAL A 174 -4.45 8.64 -7.51
N TRP A 175 -4.68 7.38 -7.92
CA TRP A 175 -5.57 7.06 -9.04
C TRP A 175 -7.01 7.49 -8.76
N VAL A 176 -7.52 7.21 -7.55
CA VAL A 176 -8.87 7.63 -7.14
C VAL A 176 -8.98 9.16 -7.18
N GLU A 177 -8.01 9.88 -6.61
CA GLU A 177 -8.02 11.35 -6.60
C GLU A 177 -7.93 11.94 -8.02
N LEU A 178 -7.12 11.36 -8.92
CA LEU A 178 -7.08 11.76 -10.32
C LEU A 178 -8.42 11.55 -11.04
N LEU A 179 -9.07 10.41 -10.80
CA LEU A 179 -10.36 10.11 -11.42
C LEU A 179 -11.47 11.03 -10.90
N LYS A 180 -11.48 11.33 -9.59
CA LYS A 180 -12.37 12.34 -9.00
C LYS A 180 -12.12 13.71 -9.64
N TYR A 181 -10.85 14.13 -9.74
CA TYR A 181 -10.47 15.41 -10.33
C TYR A 181 -10.96 15.55 -11.79
N PHE A 182 -10.78 14.50 -12.61
CA PHE A 182 -11.22 14.49 -14.00
C PHE A 182 -12.68 14.10 -14.22
N ASN A 183 -13.42 13.82 -13.13
CA ASN A 183 -14.81 13.36 -13.14
C ASN A 183 -15.03 12.09 -14.00
N TYR A 184 -14.12 11.11 -13.88
CA TYR A 184 -14.26 9.81 -14.53
C TYR A 184 -14.88 8.79 -13.57
N MET A 185 -16.13 8.43 -13.84
CA MET A 185 -16.96 7.61 -12.93
C MET A 185 -16.93 6.11 -13.23
N LYS A 186 -16.42 5.70 -14.39
CA LYS A 186 -16.33 4.30 -14.80
C LYS A 186 -14.96 4.01 -15.39
N VAL A 187 -14.32 2.95 -14.92
CA VAL A 187 -12.99 2.55 -15.38
C VAL A 187 -12.93 1.06 -15.69
N ILE A 188 -11.98 0.68 -16.53
CA ILE A 188 -11.53 -0.70 -16.71
C ILE A 188 -10.19 -0.84 -16.01
N PHE A 189 -10.07 -1.85 -15.16
CA PHE A 189 -8.87 -2.09 -14.38
C PHE A 189 -8.11 -3.28 -14.97
N ILE A 190 -6.84 -3.08 -15.32
CA ILE A 190 -5.95 -4.10 -15.87
C ILE A 190 -4.76 -4.23 -14.93
N HIS A 191 -4.51 -5.43 -14.42
CA HIS A 191 -3.40 -5.66 -13.49
C HIS A 191 -2.73 -7.00 -13.72
N SER A 192 -1.46 -7.09 -13.34
CA SER A 192 -0.74 -8.35 -13.26
C SER A 192 -1.37 -9.28 -12.20
N SER A 193 -1.28 -10.58 -12.42
CA SER A 193 -1.78 -11.62 -11.52
C SER A 193 -0.88 -11.85 -10.30
N ASP A 194 0.02 -10.91 -10.01
CA ASP A 194 0.93 -10.94 -8.87
C ASP A 194 0.27 -10.31 -7.63
N THR A 195 0.94 -10.45 -6.48
CA THR A 195 0.49 -9.91 -5.20
C THR A 195 0.25 -8.40 -5.30
N ASP A 196 1.16 -7.66 -5.94
CA ASP A 196 1.02 -6.22 -6.10
C ASP A 196 -0.21 -5.82 -6.90
N GLY A 197 -0.46 -6.46 -8.06
CA GLY A 197 -1.62 -6.16 -8.90
C GLY A 197 -2.94 -6.41 -8.16
N ARG A 198 -3.03 -7.52 -7.42
CA ARG A 198 -4.23 -7.84 -6.61
C ARG A 198 -4.40 -6.89 -5.43
N SER A 199 -3.32 -6.57 -4.71
CA SER A 199 -3.35 -5.61 -3.59
C SER A 199 -3.73 -4.20 -4.05
N LEU A 200 -3.23 -3.77 -5.21
CA LEU A 200 -3.58 -2.49 -5.83
C LEU A 200 -5.07 -2.43 -6.21
N LEU A 201 -5.60 -3.48 -6.85
CA LEU A 201 -7.03 -3.56 -7.17
C LEU A 201 -7.89 -3.52 -5.89
N GLY A 202 -7.53 -4.32 -4.89
CA GLY A 202 -8.25 -4.37 -3.62
C GLY A 202 -8.29 -3.01 -2.94
N ARG A 203 -7.14 -2.33 -2.83
CA ARG A 203 -7.07 -0.98 -2.26
C ARG A 203 -7.87 0.02 -3.10
N PHE A 204 -7.75 -0.02 -4.43
CA PHE A 204 -8.53 0.85 -5.32
C PHE A 204 -10.03 0.70 -5.10
N GLN A 205 -10.53 -0.53 -5.00
CA GLN A 205 -11.94 -0.80 -4.75
C GLN A 205 -12.39 -0.30 -3.38
N SER A 206 -11.57 -0.46 -2.34
CA SER A 206 -11.87 0.09 -1.01
C SER A 206 -11.87 1.62 -1.03
N THR A 207 -10.81 2.26 -1.55
CA THR A 207 -10.67 3.73 -1.56
C THR A 207 -11.73 4.41 -2.44
N SER A 208 -12.08 3.82 -3.59
CA SER A 208 -13.12 4.37 -4.49
C SER A 208 -14.55 4.28 -3.94
N GLN A 209 -14.76 3.46 -2.90
CA GLN A 209 -16.06 3.31 -2.22
C GLN A 209 -16.19 4.21 -0.99
N ILE A 210 -15.09 4.81 -0.51
CA ILE A 210 -15.12 5.75 0.61
C ILE A 210 -15.84 7.02 0.16
N LEU A 211 -17.02 7.26 0.74
CA LEU A 211 -17.81 8.47 0.51
C LEU A 211 -17.16 9.62 1.27
N GLU A 212 -16.76 10.67 0.55
CA GLU A 212 -16.40 11.96 1.14
C GLU A 212 -17.62 12.89 1.03
N ASP A 213 -18.05 13.47 2.16
CA ASP A 213 -18.99 14.58 2.34
C ASP A 213 -20.03 14.81 1.22
N ASP A 214 -21.26 14.32 1.45
CA ASP A 214 -22.53 14.68 0.76
C ASP A 214 -22.60 14.58 -0.78
N MET A 215 -21.54 14.10 -1.47
CA MET A 215 -21.57 13.83 -2.92
C MET A 215 -21.18 12.37 -3.22
N GLU A 216 -22.10 11.62 -3.82
CA GLU A 216 -21.87 10.24 -4.28
C GLU A 216 -20.99 10.20 -5.56
N VAL A 217 -19.72 10.59 -5.46
CA VAL A 217 -18.75 10.35 -6.54
C VAL A 217 -18.25 8.91 -6.45
N LYS A 218 -19.12 7.96 -6.81
CA LYS A 218 -18.78 6.53 -6.83
C LYS A 218 -18.11 6.16 -8.15
N ILE A 219 -16.82 5.89 -8.10
CA ILE A 219 -16.08 5.34 -9.24
C ILE A 219 -16.38 3.83 -9.32
N GLN A 220 -16.90 3.39 -10.45
CA GLN A 220 -17.25 1.98 -10.69
C GLN A 220 -16.21 1.31 -11.58
N VAL A 221 -15.78 0.12 -11.19
CA VAL A 221 -14.97 -0.75 -12.06
C VAL A 221 -15.93 -1.56 -12.93
N GLU A 222 -15.90 -1.30 -14.24
CA GLU A 222 -16.76 -2.00 -15.20
C GLU A 222 -16.25 -3.42 -15.48
N ASN A 223 -14.94 -3.53 -15.73
CA ASN A 223 -14.27 -4.80 -16.00
C ASN A 223 -12.92 -4.82 -15.28
N VAL A 224 -12.55 -6.00 -14.80
CA VAL A 224 -11.22 -6.32 -14.29
C VAL A 224 -10.59 -7.31 -15.26
N ILE A 225 -9.39 -7.01 -15.74
CA ILE A 225 -8.58 -7.99 -16.46
C ILE A 225 -7.30 -8.25 -15.69
N GLU A 226 -7.14 -9.50 -15.30
CA GLU A 226 -5.93 -10.03 -14.69
C GLU A 226 -5.07 -10.70 -15.78
N PHE A 227 -3.76 -10.44 -15.78
CA PHE A 227 -2.83 -11.04 -16.73
C PHE A 227 -1.60 -11.62 -16.05
N GLU A 228 -1.12 -12.76 -16.52
CA GLU A 228 0.13 -13.32 -16.02
C GLU A 228 1.32 -12.50 -16.52
N PRO A 229 2.22 -12.03 -15.63
CA PRO A 229 3.40 -11.32 -16.08
C PRO A 229 4.30 -12.24 -16.93
N GLY A 230 4.96 -11.66 -17.95
CA GLY A 230 5.76 -12.42 -18.93
C GLY A 230 5.00 -12.89 -20.18
N LEU A 231 3.67 -12.73 -20.24
CA LEU A 231 2.90 -13.00 -21.45
C LEU A 231 3.33 -12.09 -22.60
N SER A 232 3.62 -12.68 -23.76
CA SER A 232 4.01 -11.98 -24.99
C SER A 232 2.82 -11.50 -25.83
N ASN A 233 1.63 -12.07 -25.60
CA ASN A 233 0.41 -11.74 -26.31
C ASN A 233 -0.76 -11.65 -25.32
N PHE A 234 -1.49 -10.55 -25.40
CA PHE A 234 -2.63 -10.24 -24.54
C PHE A 234 -3.83 -9.71 -25.36
N LYS A 235 -3.87 -10.05 -26.65
CA LYS A 235 -4.82 -9.47 -27.60
C LYS A 235 -6.24 -9.99 -27.38
N SER A 236 -6.42 -11.26 -27.03
CA SER A 236 -7.74 -11.89 -26.83
C SER A 236 -8.53 -11.19 -25.74
N GLU A 237 -7.86 -10.89 -24.63
CA GLU A 237 -8.42 -10.29 -23.43
C GLU A 237 -8.79 -8.83 -23.72
N LEU A 238 -7.92 -8.09 -24.41
CA LEU A 238 -8.20 -6.71 -24.83
C LEU A 238 -9.33 -6.61 -25.86
N LEU A 239 -9.51 -7.62 -26.72
CA LEU A 239 -10.61 -7.62 -27.69
C LEU A 239 -11.99 -7.68 -27.02
N LEU A 240 -12.09 -8.30 -25.84
CA LEU A 240 -13.33 -8.30 -25.05
C LEU A 240 -13.71 -6.89 -24.57
N LEU A 241 -12.72 -6.02 -24.35
CA LEU A 241 -12.95 -4.63 -23.92
C LEU A 241 -13.49 -3.73 -25.03
N LYS A 242 -13.50 -4.18 -26.29
CA LYS A 242 -14.01 -3.36 -27.40
C LYS A 242 -15.49 -2.99 -27.21
N SER A 243 -16.27 -3.90 -26.63
CA SER A 243 -17.69 -3.70 -26.32
C SER A 243 -17.94 -2.99 -24.98
N ALA A 244 -16.91 -2.71 -24.19
CA ALA A 244 -17.06 -2.02 -22.91
C ALA A 244 -17.49 -0.56 -23.12
N GLN A 245 -18.23 -0.03 -22.13
CA GLN A 245 -18.72 1.35 -22.13
C GLN A 245 -17.61 2.33 -21.73
N SER A 246 -16.81 1.98 -20.73
CA SER A 246 -15.72 2.81 -20.24
C SER A 246 -14.60 2.93 -21.28
N ARG A 247 -14.02 4.12 -21.33
CA ARG A 247 -12.88 4.50 -22.17
C ARG A 247 -11.65 4.89 -21.34
N VAL A 248 -11.73 4.71 -20.03
CA VAL A 248 -10.64 4.98 -19.09
C VAL A 248 -10.08 3.64 -18.62
N TYR A 249 -8.81 3.41 -18.91
CA TYR A 249 -8.10 2.17 -18.56
C TYR A 249 -7.04 2.50 -17.54
N LEU A 250 -7.08 1.82 -16.39
CA LEU A 250 -6.02 1.83 -15.41
C LEU A 250 -5.20 0.56 -15.60
N MET A 251 -3.89 0.70 -15.72
CA MET A 251 -3.00 -0.43 -15.97
C MET A 251 -1.87 -0.45 -14.95
N TYR A 252 -1.77 -1.54 -14.22
CA TYR A 252 -0.58 -1.90 -13.46
C TYR A 252 0.11 -3.07 -14.14
N ALA A 253 1.40 -2.90 -14.42
CA ALA A 253 2.24 -3.96 -14.94
C ALA A 253 3.56 -3.94 -14.18
N SER A 254 3.87 -5.04 -13.52
CA SER A 254 5.19 -5.25 -12.96
C SER A 254 6.23 -5.36 -14.10
N TYR A 255 7.35 -4.66 -13.95
CA TYR A 255 8.52 -4.81 -14.83
C TYR A 255 9.23 -6.17 -14.60
N VAL A 256 8.87 -6.85 -13.52
CA VAL A 256 9.63 -7.94 -12.90
C VAL A 256 9.29 -9.30 -13.50
N LEU A 257 9.56 -9.48 -14.79
CA LEU A 257 9.70 -10.82 -15.41
C LEU A 257 10.44 -10.81 -16.77
N VAL A 258 10.60 -9.66 -17.42
CA VAL A 258 11.38 -9.58 -18.68
C VAL A 258 12.89 -9.67 -18.43
N SER A 259 13.36 -9.32 -17.23
CA SER A 259 14.78 -9.45 -16.84
C SER A 259 15.09 -10.74 -16.07
N ALA A 260 14.14 -11.28 -15.28
CA ALA A 260 14.37 -12.42 -14.40
C ALA A 260 14.45 -13.79 -15.12
N LEU A 261 13.77 -13.96 -16.27
CA LEU A 261 13.86 -15.19 -17.06
C LEU A 261 15.08 -15.26 -17.98
N ARG A 262 15.85 -14.17 -18.08
CA ARG A 262 17.09 -14.14 -18.88
C ARG A 262 18.30 -14.70 -18.12
N GLU A 263 18.20 -14.84 -16.79
CA GLU A 263 19.33 -15.16 -15.92
C GLU A 263 19.06 -16.35 -15.00
N MET A 264 18.39 -17.39 -15.52
CA MET A 264 18.27 -18.69 -14.85
C MET A 264 18.74 -19.83 -15.77
N ASN A 265 19.99 -19.73 -16.21
CA ASN A 265 20.71 -20.81 -16.88
C ASN A 265 22.19 -20.82 -16.43
N GLN A 266 22.49 -21.58 -15.37
CA GLN A 266 23.63 -22.52 -15.28
C GLN A 266 23.78 -23.09 -13.85
N THR A 267 23.30 -24.33 -13.69
CA THR A 267 23.83 -25.48 -12.93
C THR A 267 24.68 -25.29 -11.67
N GLU A 268 24.25 -25.88 -10.53
CA GLU A 268 24.93 -27.00 -9.82
C GLU A 268 24.18 -27.46 -8.54
N SER A 269 24.49 -28.68 -8.08
CA SER A 269 23.94 -29.35 -6.88
C SER A 269 24.86 -29.24 -5.66
N ILE A 270 24.33 -28.96 -4.46
CA ILE A 270 25.10 -28.69 -3.22
C ILE A 270 24.70 -29.66 -2.08
N THR A 271 25.70 -30.11 -1.31
CA THR A 271 25.66 -31.05 -0.16
C THR A 271 25.52 -30.37 1.23
N GLU A 272 25.24 -31.19 2.27
CA GLU A 272 24.72 -30.86 3.62
C GLU A 272 25.64 -30.17 4.66
N ALA A 273 25.00 -29.76 5.78
CA ALA A 273 25.31 -28.70 6.76
C ALA A 273 25.91 -29.13 8.13
N PRO A 274 26.35 -28.16 8.97
CA PRO A 274 26.06 -28.14 10.42
C PRO A 274 25.58 -26.74 10.95
N GLN A 275 24.54 -26.66 11.79
CA GLN A 275 24.47 -26.68 13.28
C GLN A 275 25.26 -25.54 13.98
N ASP A 276 24.70 -24.44 14.46
CA ASP A 276 23.30 -24.09 14.68
C ASP A 276 23.17 -22.60 15.09
N CYS A 277 21.95 -22.06 15.07
CA CYS A 277 21.52 -20.90 15.85
C CYS A 277 21.14 -21.35 17.27
N ASP A 278 22.07 -22.07 17.92
CA ASP A 278 21.76 -22.88 19.08
C ASP A 278 21.53 -22.01 20.31
N ASN A 279 20.35 -22.20 20.92
CA ASN A 279 19.78 -21.46 22.03
C ASN A 279 19.33 -20.02 21.74
N SER A 280 18.05 -19.89 21.41
CA SER A 280 17.07 -19.54 22.44
C SER A 280 15.66 -19.57 21.87
N GLY A 281 14.82 -20.47 22.37
CA GLY A 281 13.34 -20.38 22.25
C GLY A 281 12.76 -19.19 23.04
N LEU A 282 13.53 -18.12 23.20
CA LEU A 282 13.13 -16.91 23.91
C LEU A 282 12.83 -15.85 22.86
N ILE A 283 11.55 -15.77 22.53
CA ILE A 283 10.95 -14.67 21.78
C ILE A 283 11.34 -13.36 22.49
N TRP A 284 11.96 -12.42 21.75
CA TRP A 284 12.33 -11.12 22.30
C TRP A 284 11.10 -10.23 22.42
N GLU A 285 10.40 -10.32 23.56
CA GLU A 285 9.19 -9.53 23.84
C GLU A 285 9.43 -8.01 23.80
N THR A 286 10.65 -7.56 24.08
CA THR A 286 11.02 -6.14 23.92
C THR A 286 11.06 -5.73 22.45
N GLY A 287 11.41 -6.63 21.53
CA GLY A 287 11.39 -6.39 20.09
C GLY A 287 9.99 -6.05 19.58
N LYS A 288 8.97 -6.80 20.04
CA LYS A 288 7.55 -6.49 19.75
C LYS A 288 7.15 -5.11 20.25
N LYS A 289 7.55 -4.74 21.47
CA LYS A 289 7.28 -3.40 22.01
C LYS A 289 8.03 -2.31 21.23
N LEU A 290 9.27 -2.57 20.83
CA LEU A 290 10.08 -1.65 20.05
C LEU A 290 9.46 -1.42 18.66
N PHE A 291 8.98 -2.48 18.01
CA PHE A 291 8.22 -2.38 16.76
C PHE A 291 7.04 -1.41 16.89
N GLU A 292 6.25 -1.54 17.95
CA GLU A 292 5.14 -0.62 18.25
C GLU A 292 5.60 0.81 18.46
N TYR A 293 6.70 1.03 19.18
CA TYR A 293 7.25 2.37 19.37
C TYR A 293 7.75 2.99 18.06
N VAL A 294 8.39 2.21 17.18
CA VAL A 294 8.86 2.67 15.86
C VAL A 294 7.66 3.01 14.98
N ARG A 295 6.64 2.16 14.95
CA ARG A 295 5.40 2.37 14.19
C ARG A 295 4.66 3.65 14.61
N GLN A 296 4.68 4.00 15.90
CA GLN A 296 4.04 5.21 16.43
C GLN A 296 4.84 6.50 16.19
N GLN A 297 6.10 6.44 15.74
CA GLN A 297 6.87 7.65 15.47
C GLN A 297 6.35 8.39 14.24
N THR A 298 6.32 9.72 14.35
CA THR A 298 6.03 10.61 13.23
C THR A 298 7.18 11.60 13.09
N LEU A 299 7.70 11.74 11.88
CA LEU A 299 8.68 12.76 11.51
C LEU A 299 7.98 13.80 10.63
N GLU A 300 7.70 14.97 11.22
CA GLU A 300 6.99 16.05 10.52
C GLU A 300 7.83 16.65 9.38
N ASN A 301 9.14 16.81 9.59
CA ASN A 301 10.06 17.45 8.65
C ASN A 301 11.16 16.48 8.17
N GLY A 302 10.77 15.41 7.47
CA GLY A 302 11.72 14.50 6.83
C GLY A 302 12.23 15.04 5.50
N ALA A 303 13.42 14.59 5.06
CA ALA A 303 13.99 14.97 3.75
C ALA A 303 13.07 14.58 2.57
N THR A 304 12.28 13.52 2.75
CA THR A 304 11.29 13.04 1.77
C THR A 304 9.86 13.50 2.08
N GLY A 305 9.69 14.57 2.84
CA GLY A 305 8.39 15.00 3.38
C GLY A 305 8.04 14.30 4.69
N ARG A 306 6.77 14.41 5.09
CA ARG A 306 6.26 13.79 6.33
C ARG A 306 6.44 12.28 6.29
N VAL A 307 6.88 11.69 7.40
CA VAL A 307 7.01 10.23 7.57
C VAL A 307 6.18 9.81 8.76
N ALA A 308 5.21 8.94 8.51
CA ALA A 308 4.45 8.22 9.52
C ALA A 308 4.14 6.82 8.98
N PHE A 309 3.72 5.90 9.84
CA PHE A 309 3.43 4.53 9.48
C PHE A 309 1.96 4.20 9.75
N ASP A 310 1.37 3.35 8.91
CA ASP A 310 0.06 2.74 9.19
C ASP A 310 0.18 1.50 10.09
N ASP A 311 -0.95 0.84 10.35
CA ASP A 311 -1.01 -0.38 11.16
C ASP A 311 -0.17 -1.53 10.57
N ASN A 312 0.06 -1.52 9.25
CA ASN A 312 0.91 -2.47 8.54
C ASN A 312 2.37 -2.01 8.45
N GLY A 313 2.79 -0.98 9.20
CA GLY A 313 4.17 -0.49 9.15
C GLY A 313 4.59 0.08 7.80
N ASP A 314 3.62 0.40 6.94
CA ASP A 314 3.84 1.01 5.64
C ASP A 314 3.83 2.53 5.78
N ARG A 315 4.72 3.19 5.03
CA ARG A 315 4.74 4.65 5.03
C ARG A 315 3.44 5.23 4.47
N ILE A 316 2.87 6.14 5.24
CA ILE A 316 1.77 7.02 4.82
C ILE A 316 2.28 8.44 4.56
N TYR A 317 1.45 9.24 3.88
CA TYR A 317 1.77 10.61 3.44
C TYR A 317 2.97 10.73 2.50
N ALA A 318 3.25 9.67 1.73
CA ALA A 318 4.22 9.74 0.66
C ALA A 318 3.70 10.65 -0.47
N GLU A 319 4.60 11.45 -1.02
CA GLU A 319 4.30 12.38 -2.11
C GLU A 319 4.59 11.72 -3.47
N TYR A 320 3.81 12.10 -4.49
CA TYR A 320 3.91 11.53 -5.84
C TYR A 320 3.87 12.62 -6.89
N ASP A 321 4.65 12.45 -7.96
CA ASP A 321 4.53 13.23 -9.17
C ASP A 321 3.58 12.54 -10.16
N VAL A 322 2.66 13.32 -10.74
CA VAL A 322 1.79 12.88 -11.83
C VAL A 322 2.50 13.20 -13.14
N VAL A 323 2.76 12.17 -13.94
CA VAL A 323 3.63 12.31 -15.12
C VAL A 323 2.88 11.96 -16.40
N ASN A 324 2.87 12.88 -17.36
CA ASN A 324 2.27 12.68 -18.67
C ASN A 324 3.33 12.16 -19.66
N SER A 325 3.11 10.95 -20.19
CA SER A 325 3.96 10.35 -21.21
C SER A 325 3.69 10.99 -22.57
N ARG A 326 4.73 11.57 -23.18
CA ARG A 326 4.69 12.17 -24.52
C ARG A 326 5.39 11.26 -25.52
N LEU A 327 5.17 11.54 -26.82
CA LEU A 327 5.88 10.86 -27.91
C LEU A 327 7.41 10.89 -27.67
N SER A 328 8.07 9.78 -28.01
CA SER A 328 9.50 9.52 -27.78
C SER A 328 9.90 9.24 -26.33
N ASN A 329 9.03 8.59 -25.54
CA ASN A 329 9.30 8.21 -24.13
C ASN A 329 9.69 9.39 -23.24
N LYS A 330 9.24 10.61 -23.60
CA LYS A 330 9.50 11.80 -22.79
C LYS A 330 8.41 11.94 -21.74
N PHE A 331 8.82 11.84 -20.49
CA PHE A 331 7.94 12.02 -19.34
C PHE A 331 7.99 13.48 -18.89
N VAL A 332 6.82 14.10 -18.71
CA VAL A 332 6.69 15.48 -18.23
C VAL A 332 5.80 15.50 -17.00
N SER A 333 6.29 16.03 -15.88
CA SER A 333 5.45 16.22 -14.69
C SER A 333 4.34 17.24 -14.98
N VAL A 334 3.10 16.85 -14.68
CA VAL A 334 1.88 17.65 -14.90
C VAL A 334 1.10 17.89 -13.62
N GLY A 335 1.54 17.34 -12.50
CA GLY A 335 0.88 17.51 -11.22
C GLY A 335 1.64 16.83 -10.09
N GLN A 336 1.18 17.06 -8.88
CA GLN A 336 1.77 16.52 -7.66
C GLN A 336 0.66 16.15 -6.68
N TYR A 337 0.82 15.00 -6.03
CA TYR A 337 0.03 14.58 -4.90
C TYR A 337 0.90 14.66 -3.65
N TYR A 338 0.59 15.58 -2.74
CA TYR A 338 1.49 15.97 -1.64
C TYR A 338 0.74 16.15 -0.32
N TYR A 339 1.46 16.14 0.79
CA TYR A 339 0.87 16.37 2.10
C TYR A 339 0.76 17.87 2.40
N SER A 340 -0.46 18.36 2.60
CA SER A 340 -0.70 19.77 2.93
C SER A 340 -0.85 19.94 4.44
N SER A 341 0.18 20.48 5.09
CA SER A 341 0.18 20.75 6.54
C SER A 341 -0.96 21.63 7.02
N GLU A 342 -1.42 22.59 6.19
CA GLU A 342 -2.55 23.48 6.52
C GLU A 342 -3.88 22.75 6.74
N SER A 343 -4.12 21.69 5.97
CA SER A 343 -5.36 20.93 5.99
C SER A 343 -5.19 19.54 6.61
N SER A 344 -3.99 19.24 7.09
CA SER A 344 -3.59 17.94 7.64
C SER A 344 -3.98 16.74 6.77
N LYS A 345 -4.01 16.91 5.44
CA LYS A 345 -4.46 15.89 4.48
C LYS A 345 -3.66 15.94 3.19
N MET A 346 -3.66 14.84 2.46
CA MET A 346 -3.10 14.78 1.12
C MET A 346 -3.95 15.62 0.16
N LYS A 347 -3.29 16.27 -0.79
CA LYS A 347 -3.92 17.08 -1.84
C LYS A 347 -3.31 16.75 -3.19
N LEU A 348 -4.15 16.76 -4.21
CA LEU A 348 -3.75 16.66 -5.60
C LEU A 348 -3.78 18.06 -6.25
N ILE A 349 -2.68 18.45 -6.88
CA ILE A 349 -2.62 19.61 -7.78
C ILE A 349 -2.24 19.12 -9.16
N VAL A 350 -2.99 19.55 -10.18
CA VAL A 350 -2.77 19.19 -11.57
C VAL A 350 -2.81 20.46 -12.43
N ASN A 351 -1.90 20.53 -13.41
CA ASN A 351 -1.88 21.57 -14.43
C ASN A 351 -2.45 21.03 -15.75
N ASP A 352 -3.74 21.23 -15.96
CA ASP A 352 -4.47 20.75 -17.13
C ASP A 352 -3.94 21.29 -18.46
N SER A 353 -3.37 22.49 -18.45
CA SER A 353 -2.96 23.20 -19.68
C SER A 353 -1.81 22.51 -20.42
N ILE A 354 -1.06 21.66 -19.74
CA ILE A 354 0.12 20.97 -20.27
C ILE A 354 -0.09 19.48 -20.52
N ILE A 355 -1.29 18.97 -20.19
CA ILE A 355 -1.66 17.57 -20.42
C ILE A 355 -1.97 17.36 -21.90
N ILE A 356 -1.40 16.30 -22.46
CA ILE A 356 -1.73 15.82 -23.80
C ILE A 356 -2.37 14.44 -23.64
N TRP A 357 -3.60 14.32 -24.12
CA TRP A 357 -4.39 13.10 -24.09
C TRP A 357 -4.07 12.21 -25.30
N PRO A 358 -4.36 10.89 -25.22
CA PRO A 358 -4.24 9.98 -26.36
C PRO A 358 -4.92 10.55 -27.61
N GLY A 359 -4.25 10.41 -28.76
CA GLY A 359 -4.69 11.07 -30.01
C GLY A 359 -4.20 12.52 -30.19
N LYS A 360 -3.27 12.99 -29.35
CA LYS A 360 -2.70 14.36 -29.38
C LYS A 360 -3.74 15.46 -29.10
N ILE A 361 -4.75 15.13 -28.32
CA ILE A 361 -5.83 16.05 -27.99
C ILE A 361 -5.44 16.82 -26.72
N LYS A 362 -5.67 18.13 -26.69
CA LYS A 362 -5.44 18.97 -25.50
C LYS A 362 -6.62 18.94 -24.53
N ASN A 363 -7.82 18.84 -25.08
CA ASN A 363 -9.04 18.76 -24.29
C ASN A 363 -9.23 17.34 -23.74
N LYS A 364 -9.67 17.25 -22.48
CA LYS A 364 -10.00 16.00 -21.81
C LYS A 364 -11.09 15.24 -22.59
N PRO A 365 -10.88 13.96 -22.93
CA PRO A 365 -11.90 13.16 -23.60
C PRO A 365 -13.02 12.73 -22.64
N GLU A 366 -14.15 12.30 -23.21
CA GLU A 366 -15.21 11.67 -22.44
C GLU A 366 -14.81 10.25 -21.99
N GLY A 367 -15.16 9.90 -20.75
CA GLY A 367 -14.73 8.65 -20.11
C GLY A 367 -15.63 7.44 -20.40
N PHE A 368 -16.78 7.66 -21.04
CA PHE A 368 -17.74 6.60 -21.33
C PHE A 368 -18.39 6.80 -22.71
N LEU A 369 -18.79 5.70 -23.33
CA LEU A 369 -19.54 5.67 -24.56
C LEU A 369 -20.87 4.96 -24.32
N ILE A 370 -21.99 5.64 -24.62
CA ILE A 370 -23.32 5.03 -24.58
C ILE A 370 -23.50 4.17 -25.84
N PRO A 371 -23.68 2.84 -25.72
CA PRO A 371 -23.90 1.99 -26.87
C PRO A 371 -25.25 2.31 -27.51
N THR A 372 -25.27 2.54 -28.82
CA THR A 372 -26.51 2.76 -29.59
C THR A 372 -27.17 1.46 -30.04
N HIS A 373 -26.47 0.33 -29.94
CA HIS A 373 -26.93 -0.99 -30.37
C HIS A 373 -27.02 -1.92 -29.15
N LEU A 374 -28.24 -2.37 -28.83
CA LEU A 374 -28.50 -3.28 -27.71
C LEU A 374 -28.76 -4.70 -28.22
N LYS A 375 -28.21 -5.69 -27.54
CA LYS A 375 -28.57 -7.11 -27.74
C LYS A 375 -29.62 -7.47 -26.70
N VAL A 376 -30.83 -7.79 -27.15
CA VAL A 376 -31.95 -8.19 -26.28
C VAL A 376 -32.08 -9.70 -26.32
N LEU A 377 -32.07 -10.33 -25.14
CA LEU A 377 -32.37 -11.75 -24.96
C LEU A 377 -33.73 -11.87 -24.29
N THR A 378 -34.59 -12.73 -24.82
CA THR A 378 -35.92 -13.00 -24.28
C THR A 378 -36.22 -14.50 -24.36
N VAL A 379 -37.17 -14.97 -23.54
CA VAL A 379 -37.68 -16.34 -23.55
C VAL A 379 -39.11 -16.38 -24.07
N GLU A 380 -39.53 -17.50 -24.65
CA GLU A 380 -40.93 -17.72 -25.02
C GLU A 380 -41.77 -17.90 -23.74
N GLU A 381 -42.62 -16.92 -23.44
CA GLU A 381 -43.45 -16.92 -22.24
C GLU A 381 -44.79 -16.24 -22.53
N LYS A 382 -45.85 -17.03 -22.69
CA LYS A 382 -47.20 -16.49 -22.92
C LYS A 382 -47.77 -15.98 -21.60
N PRO A 383 -48.46 -14.81 -21.58
CA PRO A 383 -48.93 -14.02 -22.73
C PRO A 383 -47.97 -12.91 -23.19
N PHE A 384 -46.72 -12.89 -22.74
CA PHE A 384 -45.80 -11.76 -22.93
C PHE A 384 -44.97 -11.86 -24.21
N VAL A 385 -44.53 -13.05 -24.59
CA VAL A 385 -43.65 -13.28 -25.74
C VAL A 385 -44.15 -14.50 -26.51
N TYR A 386 -44.64 -14.25 -27.72
CA TYR A 386 -45.07 -15.28 -28.66
C TYR A 386 -43.97 -15.54 -29.69
N VAL A 387 -43.67 -16.81 -29.95
CA VAL A 387 -42.64 -17.22 -30.92
C VAL A 387 -43.27 -18.09 -32.00
N ARG A 388 -42.90 -17.83 -33.26
CA ARG A 388 -43.23 -18.70 -34.39
C ARG A 388 -42.03 -18.84 -35.31
N LYS A 389 -41.99 -19.91 -36.10
CA LYS A 389 -40.97 -20.07 -37.14
C LYS A 389 -41.25 -19.09 -38.28
N ALA A 390 -40.21 -18.39 -38.73
CA ALA A 390 -40.32 -17.49 -39.86
C ALA A 390 -40.35 -18.27 -41.19
N THR A 391 -41.22 -17.86 -42.11
CA THR A 391 -41.32 -18.44 -43.45
C THR A 391 -40.37 -17.68 -44.39
N GLY A 392 -39.06 -17.94 -44.26
CA GLY A 392 -38.00 -17.14 -44.90
C GLY A 392 -37.55 -15.95 -44.04
N MET A 393 -37.08 -14.86 -44.66
CA MET A 393 -36.67 -13.61 -43.96
C MET A 393 -37.81 -12.59 -43.86
N LYS A 394 -39.06 -13.04 -43.84
CA LYS A 394 -40.24 -12.16 -43.80
C LYS A 394 -40.97 -12.31 -42.47
N CYS A 395 -41.15 -11.19 -41.77
CA CYS A 395 -41.96 -11.04 -40.57
C CYS A 395 -43.22 -10.24 -40.90
N GLU A 396 -44.29 -10.46 -40.13
CA GLU A 396 -45.46 -9.57 -40.17
C GLU A 396 -45.12 -8.20 -39.55
N VAL A 397 -45.99 -7.21 -39.74
CA VAL A 397 -45.75 -5.80 -39.35
C VAL A 397 -45.42 -5.63 -37.86
N GLU A 398 -45.96 -6.49 -37.00
CA GLU A 398 -45.75 -6.45 -35.53
C GLU A 398 -44.70 -7.46 -35.04
N GLU A 399 -44.02 -8.14 -35.96
CA GLU A 399 -43.06 -9.19 -35.64
C GLU A 399 -41.63 -8.75 -35.93
N VAL A 400 -40.70 -9.27 -35.12
CA VAL A 400 -39.27 -8.99 -35.28
C VAL A 400 -38.53 -10.31 -35.48
N LEU A 401 -37.63 -10.35 -36.47
CA LEU A 401 -36.75 -11.48 -36.67
C LEU A 401 -35.82 -11.62 -35.47
N CYS A 402 -35.93 -12.75 -34.76
CA CYS A 402 -35.06 -13.10 -33.65
C CYS A 402 -34.37 -14.44 -33.92
N PRO A 403 -33.04 -14.55 -33.71
CA PRO A 403 -32.40 -15.85 -33.79
C PRO A 403 -32.76 -16.71 -32.59
N ASN A 404 -33.21 -17.94 -32.84
CA ASN A 404 -33.51 -18.90 -31.79
C ASN A 404 -32.23 -19.60 -31.31
N TYR A 405 -32.11 -19.88 -30.01
CA TYR A 405 -31.00 -20.63 -29.44
C TYR A 405 -31.54 -21.77 -28.58
N LYS A 406 -31.04 -22.99 -28.81
CA LYS A 406 -31.37 -24.16 -27.98
C LYS A 406 -30.17 -24.60 -27.14
N SER A 407 -30.44 -24.98 -25.89
CA SER A 407 -29.43 -25.55 -25.00
C SER A 407 -29.20 -27.02 -25.34
N ASN A 408 -27.95 -27.39 -25.62
CA ASN A 408 -27.51 -28.77 -25.75
C ASN A 408 -26.31 -29.00 -24.82
N LYS A 409 -26.48 -29.85 -23.79
CA LYS A 409 -25.45 -30.14 -22.77
C LYS A 409 -24.78 -28.88 -22.19
N GLY A 410 -25.57 -27.84 -21.90
CA GLY A 410 -25.08 -26.59 -21.29
C GLY A 410 -24.47 -25.58 -22.27
N LYS A 411 -24.43 -25.86 -23.57
CA LYS A 411 -24.05 -24.88 -24.60
C LYS A 411 -25.27 -24.45 -25.43
N TRP A 412 -25.44 -23.14 -25.57
CA TRP A 412 -26.49 -22.54 -26.40
C TRP A 412 -26.05 -22.52 -27.86
N ILE A 413 -26.78 -23.23 -28.71
CA ILE A 413 -26.51 -23.33 -30.15
C ILE A 413 -27.59 -22.55 -30.89
N LYS A 414 -27.16 -21.65 -31.78
CA LYS A 414 -28.07 -20.92 -32.67
C LYS A 414 -28.79 -21.93 -33.57
N THR A 415 -30.10 -21.95 -33.50
CA THR A 415 -30.98 -22.75 -34.35
C THR A 415 -31.67 -21.85 -35.37
N ASN A 416 -31.88 -22.36 -36.58
CA ASN A 416 -32.53 -21.63 -37.67
C ASN A 416 -33.94 -21.18 -37.33
#